data_AF-D2RTB8-F1
#
_entry.id   AF-D2RTB8-F1
#
_cell.length_a   1.000
_cell.length_b   1.000
_cell.length_c   1.000
_cell.angle_alpha   90.00
_cell.angle_beta   90.00
_cell.angle_gamma   90.00
#
_symmetry.space_group_name_H-M   'P 1'
#
loop_
_entity.id
_entity.type
_entity.pdbx_description
1 polymer ?
#
loop_
_entity_poly.entity_id
_entity_poly.type
_entity_poly.pdbx_seq_one_letter_code
_entity_poly.pdbx_strand_id
1 'polypeptide(L)'
;MSNSDRLTRRTVVRAAGLATATAALAGCIDESSVDDPDDSSDADSQPSDEQGSEPDETDDEGQSNGDEAADDDAEAAPLEIELRGELDGWRALEPAGIEGDVNPTLPLEAGRTYRLGWMEGDGLGHNIEIRDARDDVIDDLSTPVTQEPGEEQWLEFEATEEMAAYVCTPHESTMRGDIVIETPVDRGSDESDDEGSAAGQEVRIEPGTRVEFRAQTIEWEGITPASVEGLPNPTFVLEDGESYELGWTEGDGTVHNIEIRNDDNEVVDGLSTELTSEEEPSDQFLTFEASAEMAVYACEPHQNTMQGEIRIEGATPE
;
A
#
# COMPACT_ATOMS: atom_id res chain seq x y z
N MET A 1 -13.64 -42.88 -46.26
CA MET A 1 -12.18 -42.94 -46.05
C MET A 1 -11.95 -42.58 -44.60
N SER A 2 -11.57 -43.57 -43.81
CA SER A 2 -11.32 -43.46 -42.37
C SER A 2 -9.86 -43.09 -42.12
N ASN A 3 -9.60 -42.14 -41.22
CA ASN A 3 -8.38 -41.97 -40.38
C ASN A 3 -8.46 -40.56 -39.74
N SER A 4 -8.11 -40.30 -38.49
CA SER A 4 -7.35 -41.07 -37.51
C SER A 4 -7.75 -40.64 -36.09
N ASP A 5 -7.99 -41.64 -35.22
CA ASP A 5 -7.67 -41.59 -33.80
C ASP A 5 -6.15 -41.42 -33.59
N ARG A 6 -5.77 -40.79 -32.45
CA ARG A 6 -4.56 -40.99 -31.62
C ARG A 6 -4.06 -39.63 -31.07
N LEU A 7 -3.75 -39.37 -29.80
CA LEU A 7 -3.58 -40.14 -28.54
C LEU A 7 -3.59 -39.11 -27.39
N THR A 8 -4.43 -39.26 -26.36
CA THR A 8 -4.25 -38.55 -25.09
C THR A 8 -3.67 -39.54 -24.08
N ARG A 9 -2.37 -39.44 -23.81
CA ARG A 9 -1.73 -40.24 -22.74
C ARG A 9 -1.98 -39.54 -21.40
N ARG A 10 -2.92 -40.07 -20.62
CA ARG A 10 -3.02 -39.80 -19.18
C ARG A 10 -1.91 -40.58 -18.47
N THR A 11 -0.94 -39.86 -17.92
CA THR A 11 0.06 -40.41 -17.01
C THR A 11 -0.56 -40.49 -15.62
N VAL A 12 -0.91 -41.71 -15.19
CA VAL A 12 -1.30 -42.01 -13.81
C VAL A 12 -0.08 -42.56 -13.09
N VAL A 13 0.49 -41.77 -12.18
CA VAL A 13 1.56 -42.25 -11.28
C VAL A 13 0.90 -42.97 -10.11
N ARG A 14 1.15 -44.28 -10.02
CA ARG A 14 0.97 -45.08 -8.82
C ARG A 14 2.18 -44.86 -7.92
N ALA A 15 1.98 -44.32 -6.73
CA ALA A 15 2.97 -44.40 -5.65
C ALA A 15 2.56 -45.49 -4.67
N ALA A 16 3.45 -46.46 -4.46
CA ALA A 16 3.31 -47.58 -3.54
C ALA A 16 4.54 -47.63 -2.63
N GLY A 17 4.32 -47.92 -1.35
CA GLY A 17 5.34 -48.28 -0.35
C GLY A 17 5.95 -47.06 0.39
N LEU A 18 6.24 -47.09 1.68
CA LEU A 18 6.57 -48.20 2.57
C LEU A 18 6.21 -47.88 4.02
N ALA A 19 5.63 -48.85 4.72
CA ALA A 19 5.66 -48.91 6.18
C ALA A 19 7.01 -49.50 6.61
N THR A 20 7.69 -48.86 7.56
CA THR A 20 8.73 -49.53 8.37
C THR A 20 8.53 -49.19 9.83
N ALA A 21 8.41 -50.26 10.61
CA ALA A 21 8.25 -50.28 12.05
C ALA A 21 9.59 -50.10 12.77
N THR A 22 9.46 -49.75 14.04
CA THR A 22 10.48 -49.50 15.05
C THR A 22 11.54 -50.60 15.21
N ALA A 23 12.77 -50.18 15.53
CA ALA A 23 13.75 -50.99 16.24
C ALA A 23 14.60 -50.07 17.14
N ALA A 24 14.44 -50.23 18.45
CA ALA A 24 15.29 -49.66 19.48
C ALA A 24 16.34 -50.70 19.89
N LEU A 25 17.62 -50.32 20.02
CA LEU A 25 18.62 -50.97 20.87
C LEU A 25 19.77 -49.98 21.23
N ALA A 26 19.95 -49.75 22.54
CA ALA A 26 21.17 -49.52 23.37
C ALA A 26 22.40 -48.78 22.77
N GLY A 27 23.13 -47.90 23.48
CA GLY A 27 23.19 -47.49 24.88
C GLY A 27 24.54 -46.77 25.17
N CYS A 28 24.62 -46.06 26.30
CA CYS A 28 25.81 -45.49 27.00
C CYS A 28 26.47 -44.28 26.27
N ILE A 29 26.76 -43.12 26.86
CA ILE A 29 27.41 -42.73 28.14
C ILE A 29 27.19 -41.20 28.25
N ASP A 30 26.75 -40.61 29.37
CA ASP A 30 27.64 -40.00 30.36
C ASP A 30 26.88 -39.66 31.66
N GLU A 31 27.47 -40.06 32.79
CA GLU A 31 27.01 -39.85 34.16
C GLU A 31 27.73 -38.64 34.78
N SER A 32 26.97 -37.71 35.36
CA SER A 32 27.30 -37.06 36.64
C SER A 32 26.06 -36.29 37.14
N SER A 33 25.32 -36.84 38.12
CA SER A 33 25.35 -36.44 39.55
C SER A 33 24.66 -35.07 39.79
N VAL A 34 23.57 -34.86 40.53
CA VAL A 34 23.01 -35.50 41.75
C VAL A 34 21.53 -35.06 42.00
N ASP A 35 20.82 -35.90 42.74
CA ASP A 35 19.51 -35.87 43.43
C ASP A 35 18.71 -34.54 43.68
N ASP A 36 17.41 -34.66 43.38
CA ASP A 36 16.18 -34.05 43.94
C ASP A 36 15.93 -34.47 45.43
N PRO A 37 14.78 -34.18 46.11
CA PRO A 37 13.93 -32.98 46.23
C PRO A 37 13.57 -32.65 47.72
N ASP A 38 12.70 -31.65 47.89
CA ASP A 38 11.66 -31.52 48.93
C ASP A 38 12.02 -31.34 50.43
N ASP A 39 11.48 -30.29 51.06
CA ASP A 39 10.28 -30.39 51.93
C ASP A 39 10.20 -29.23 52.94
N SER A 40 9.03 -28.56 52.95
CA SER A 40 8.33 -27.91 54.09
C SER A 40 9.04 -26.84 54.96
N SER A 41 8.39 -25.83 55.53
CA SER A 41 7.02 -25.31 55.53
C SER A 41 7.02 -24.00 56.36
N ASP A 42 5.94 -23.22 56.22
CA ASP A 42 5.40 -22.27 57.20
C ASP A 42 6.20 -20.99 57.53
N ALA A 43 5.59 -19.85 57.87
CA ALA A 43 4.28 -19.25 57.70
C ALA A 43 4.42 -17.84 58.32
N ASP A 44 3.55 -16.92 57.88
CA ASP A 44 3.09 -15.73 58.61
C ASP A 44 4.09 -14.62 58.99
N SER A 45 3.91 -13.44 58.39
CA SER A 45 3.19 -12.32 59.06
C SER A 45 3.20 -11.05 58.19
N GLN A 46 2.00 -10.55 57.89
CA GLN A 46 1.73 -9.19 57.39
C GLN A 46 2.01 -8.11 58.48
N PRO A 47 1.57 -6.84 58.32
CA PRO A 47 1.94 -5.80 57.35
C PRO A 47 2.43 -4.53 58.09
N SER A 48 2.79 -3.44 57.40
CA SER A 48 2.63 -2.06 57.90
C SER A 48 2.75 -1.05 56.76
N ASP A 49 1.65 -0.35 56.50
CA ASP A 49 1.55 0.90 55.76
C ASP A 49 2.38 2.01 56.41
N GLU A 50 2.95 2.95 55.63
CA GLU A 50 2.99 4.37 56.00
C GLU A 50 2.96 5.29 54.78
N GLN A 51 2.20 6.37 54.95
CA GLN A 51 1.74 7.37 53.99
C GLN A 51 2.76 8.50 53.76
N GLY A 52 2.53 9.28 52.69
CA GLY A 52 2.96 10.68 52.55
C GLY A 52 2.77 11.14 51.10
N SER A 53 1.60 11.66 50.69
CA SER A 53 1.12 13.05 50.86
C SER A 53 2.10 14.12 50.37
N GLU A 54 1.61 14.85 49.37
CA GLU A 54 2.21 15.89 48.53
C GLU A 54 2.60 17.16 49.32
N PRO A 55 3.30 18.10 48.67
CA PRO A 55 2.63 19.38 48.48
C PRO A 55 2.82 20.05 47.11
N ASP A 56 1.84 20.91 46.87
CA ASP A 56 1.54 21.83 45.77
C ASP A 56 2.49 23.05 45.70
N GLU A 57 2.27 23.83 44.64
CA GLU A 57 2.59 25.25 44.36
C GLU A 57 3.87 25.55 43.57
N THR A 58 3.74 25.96 42.30
CA THR A 58 3.58 27.38 41.91
C THR A 58 3.45 27.56 40.39
N ASP A 59 2.52 28.44 40.01
CA ASP A 59 2.27 29.01 38.68
C ASP A 59 3.51 29.62 37.99
N ASP A 60 3.61 29.48 36.66
CA ASP A 60 4.10 30.57 35.80
C ASP A 60 3.49 30.47 34.40
N GLU A 61 2.54 31.37 34.16
CA GLU A 61 1.95 31.67 32.85
C GLU A 61 2.99 32.40 31.98
N GLY A 62 3.66 31.64 31.11
CA GLY A 62 4.54 32.15 30.07
C GLY A 62 3.93 31.97 28.69
N GLN A 63 3.06 32.89 28.27
CA GLN A 63 2.70 33.08 26.86
C GLN A 63 3.98 33.28 26.04
N SER A 64 4.29 32.33 25.18
CA SER A 64 5.11 32.57 24.00
C SER A 64 4.28 32.24 22.78
N ASN A 65 3.69 33.29 22.20
CA ASN A 65 3.34 33.31 20.79
C ASN A 65 4.66 33.20 20.01
N GLY A 66 5.11 31.96 19.82
CA GLY A 66 6.14 31.60 18.86
C GLY A 66 5.45 31.34 17.53
N ASP A 67 5.28 32.41 16.77
CA ASP A 67 5.10 32.39 15.32
C ASP A 67 6.39 31.78 14.73
N GLU A 68 6.53 30.46 14.86
CA GLU A 68 7.53 29.71 14.13
C GLU A 68 6.85 29.34 12.82
N ALA A 69 6.97 30.25 11.84
CA ALA A 69 6.91 29.89 10.44
C ALA A 69 7.88 28.72 10.25
N ALA A 70 7.32 27.50 10.21
CA ALA A 70 8.06 26.33 9.82
C ALA A 70 8.53 26.61 8.39
N ASP A 71 9.85 26.69 8.22
CA ASP A 71 10.49 26.60 6.92
C ASP A 71 9.95 25.33 6.23
N ASP A 72 9.06 25.51 5.27
CA ASP A 72 8.43 24.49 4.43
C ASP A 72 9.43 24.10 3.31
N ASP A 73 10.57 23.55 3.74
CA ASP A 73 11.59 22.94 2.88
C ASP A 73 11.94 21.56 3.49
N ALA A 74 10.92 20.85 3.96
CA ALA A 74 11.04 19.44 4.29
C ALA A 74 10.89 18.66 2.98
N GLU A 75 12.02 18.33 2.35
CA GLU A 75 12.07 17.30 1.31
C GLU A 75 11.23 16.10 1.78
N ALA A 76 10.16 15.78 1.05
CA ALA A 76 9.25 14.72 1.43
C ALA A 76 10.05 13.42 1.58
N ALA A 77 9.80 12.67 2.66
CA ALA A 77 10.44 11.37 2.86
C ALA A 77 10.18 10.46 1.64
N PRO A 78 11.15 9.62 1.24
CA PRO A 78 10.99 8.77 0.09
C PRO A 78 9.82 7.80 0.29
N LEU A 79 9.06 7.54 -0.77
CA LEU A 79 8.01 6.52 -0.74
C LEU A 79 8.65 5.14 -0.70
N GLU A 80 8.27 4.34 0.30
CA GLU A 80 8.81 2.99 0.49
C GLU A 80 7.99 1.94 -0.27
N ILE A 81 8.70 1.05 -0.96
CA ILE A 81 8.17 -0.12 -1.65
C ILE A 81 8.91 -1.33 -1.06
N GLU A 82 8.20 -2.13 -0.28
CA GLU A 82 8.75 -3.32 0.37
C GLU A 82 8.31 -4.58 -0.38
N LEU A 83 9.27 -5.43 -0.73
CA LEU A 83 9.04 -6.72 -1.37
C LEU A 83 9.44 -7.88 -0.45
N ARG A 84 8.84 -9.05 -0.70
CA ARG A 84 9.27 -10.36 -0.21
C ARG A 84 9.75 -11.20 -1.38
N GLY A 85 10.94 -11.79 -1.25
CA GLY A 85 11.48 -12.70 -2.25
C GLY A 85 10.85 -14.09 -2.16
N GLU A 86 10.08 -14.50 -3.16
CA GLU A 86 9.44 -15.82 -3.22
C GLU A 86 9.90 -16.61 -4.46
N LEU A 87 9.68 -17.93 -4.44
CA LEU A 87 10.11 -18.82 -5.52
C LEU A 87 9.46 -18.45 -6.88
N ASP A 88 8.25 -17.91 -6.84
CA ASP A 88 7.44 -17.53 -7.99
C ASP A 88 7.51 -16.04 -8.35
N GLY A 89 8.22 -15.20 -7.56
CA GLY A 89 8.42 -13.80 -7.88
C GLY A 89 8.70 -12.89 -6.68
N TRP A 90 8.72 -11.59 -6.93
CA TRP A 90 8.66 -10.58 -5.89
C TRP A 90 7.22 -10.38 -5.43
N ARG A 91 6.90 -10.67 -4.18
CA ARG A 91 5.59 -10.32 -3.61
C ARG A 91 5.67 -8.97 -2.93
N ALA A 92 4.86 -8.00 -3.34
CA ALA A 92 4.82 -6.74 -2.62
C ALA A 92 4.18 -6.89 -1.23
N LEU A 93 4.76 -6.21 -0.24
CA LEU A 93 4.26 -6.06 1.12
C LEU A 93 3.83 -4.61 1.37
N GLU A 94 4.56 -3.66 0.80
CA GLU A 94 4.22 -2.24 0.83
C GLU A 94 4.48 -1.59 -0.54
N PRO A 95 3.74 -0.53 -0.90
CA PRO A 95 2.56 -0.01 -0.19
C PRO A 95 1.36 -0.96 -0.29
N ALA A 96 0.35 -0.79 0.58
CA ALA A 96 -0.85 -1.64 0.56
C ALA A 96 -1.57 -1.68 -0.80
N GLY A 97 -1.39 -0.62 -1.60
CA GLY A 97 -1.87 -0.50 -2.98
C GLY A 97 -1.54 -1.67 -3.89
N ILE A 98 -0.37 -2.27 -3.66
CA ILE A 98 0.14 -3.40 -4.43
C ILE A 98 0.40 -4.62 -3.54
N GLU A 99 -0.06 -4.60 -2.28
CA GLU A 99 0.23 -5.67 -1.33
C GLU A 99 -0.31 -7.01 -1.84
N GLY A 100 0.55 -8.02 -1.82
CA GLY A 100 0.23 -9.37 -2.26
C GLY A 100 0.41 -9.60 -3.76
N ASP A 101 0.59 -8.57 -4.58
CA ASP A 101 0.85 -8.75 -6.00
C ASP A 101 2.22 -9.36 -6.25
N VAL A 102 2.32 -10.17 -7.31
CA VAL A 102 3.57 -10.85 -7.70
C VAL A 102 4.15 -10.16 -8.92
N ASN A 103 5.36 -9.61 -8.77
CA ASN A 103 6.05 -8.74 -9.72
C ASN A 103 5.15 -7.58 -10.20
N PRO A 104 4.57 -6.78 -9.27
CA PRO A 104 3.71 -5.66 -9.65
C PRO A 104 4.45 -4.68 -10.57
N THR A 105 3.72 -4.07 -11.51
CA THR A 105 4.24 -2.89 -12.19
C THR A 105 4.34 -1.77 -11.16
N LEU A 106 5.47 -1.06 -11.12
CA LEU A 106 5.67 0.09 -10.24
C LEU A 106 5.43 1.38 -11.03
N PRO A 107 4.33 2.10 -10.78
CA PRO A 107 4.13 3.44 -11.30
C PRO A 107 4.91 4.42 -10.42
N LEU A 108 5.87 5.12 -11.02
CA LEU A 108 6.73 6.08 -10.34
C LEU A 108 6.66 7.44 -11.02
N GLU A 109 6.65 8.51 -10.24
CA GLU A 109 6.64 9.87 -10.76
C GLU A 109 8.05 10.35 -11.06
N ALA A 110 8.27 10.88 -12.27
CA ALA A 110 9.57 11.43 -12.66
C ALA A 110 10.02 12.55 -11.70
N GLY A 111 11.25 12.44 -11.19
CA GLY A 111 11.84 13.40 -10.25
C GLY A 111 11.47 13.18 -8.79
N ARG A 112 10.59 12.22 -8.46
CA ARG A 112 10.27 11.85 -7.08
C ARG A 112 11.24 10.80 -6.54
N THR A 113 11.59 10.90 -5.26
CA THR A 113 12.47 9.93 -4.59
C THR A 113 11.67 8.77 -4.01
N TYR A 114 12.14 7.55 -4.28
CA TYR A 114 11.58 6.29 -3.80
C TYR A 114 12.64 5.46 -3.08
N ARG A 115 12.19 4.55 -2.21
CA ARG A 115 13.01 3.54 -1.56
C ARG A 115 12.44 2.15 -1.86
N LEU A 116 13.14 1.36 -2.66
CA LEU A 116 12.73 0.00 -3.02
C LEU A 116 13.63 -1.02 -2.31
N GLY A 117 13.04 -1.97 -1.59
CA GLY A 117 13.83 -2.99 -0.89
C GLY A 117 13.07 -4.27 -0.58
N TRP A 118 13.77 -5.20 0.06
CA TRP A 118 13.18 -6.45 0.54
C TRP A 118 13.79 -6.84 1.88
N MET A 119 12.96 -7.33 2.81
CA MET A 119 13.37 -7.67 4.19
C MET A 119 13.08 -9.13 4.58
N GLU A 120 12.36 -9.87 3.74
CA GLU A 120 12.02 -11.28 3.97
C GLU A 120 12.09 -12.07 2.66
N GLY A 121 12.34 -13.38 2.74
CA GLY A 121 12.30 -14.22 1.55
C GLY A 121 12.27 -15.73 1.81
N ASP A 122 12.35 -16.48 0.72
CA ASP A 122 12.26 -17.95 0.67
C ASP A 122 13.55 -18.70 1.08
N GLY A 123 14.58 -17.96 1.50
CA GLY A 123 15.89 -18.48 1.88
C GLY A 123 16.83 -18.75 0.70
N LEU A 124 16.45 -18.39 -0.53
CA LEU A 124 17.35 -18.31 -1.68
C LEU A 124 18.05 -16.94 -1.73
N GLY A 125 19.14 -16.87 -2.49
CA GLY A 125 19.91 -15.64 -2.65
C GLY A 125 19.26 -14.70 -3.67
N HIS A 126 18.85 -13.50 -3.23
CA HIS A 126 18.21 -12.50 -4.08
C HIS A 126 18.94 -11.17 -4.06
N ASN A 127 18.75 -10.37 -5.10
CA ASN A 127 19.14 -8.97 -5.17
C ASN A 127 18.10 -8.17 -5.94
N ILE A 128 18.13 -6.84 -5.82
CA ILE A 128 17.34 -5.93 -6.64
C ILE A 128 18.30 -5.15 -7.54
N GLU A 129 17.99 -5.08 -8.83
CA GLU A 129 18.62 -4.21 -9.82
C GLU A 129 17.54 -3.37 -10.51
N ILE A 130 17.78 -2.07 -10.67
CA ILE A 130 16.95 -1.20 -11.51
C ILE A 130 17.62 -1.09 -12.88
N ARG A 131 16.87 -1.43 -13.93
CA ARG A 131 17.37 -1.53 -15.30
C ARG A 131 16.63 -0.62 -16.26
N ASP A 132 17.33 -0.19 -17.29
CA ASP A 132 16.78 0.53 -18.43
C ASP A 132 16.08 -0.41 -19.43
N ALA A 133 15.46 0.14 -20.46
CA ALA A 133 14.80 -0.62 -21.52
C ALA A 133 15.74 -1.49 -22.37
N ARG A 134 17.05 -1.40 -22.17
CA ARG A 134 18.09 -2.23 -22.83
C ARG A 134 18.67 -3.30 -21.89
N ASP A 135 18.09 -3.45 -20.69
CA ASP A 135 18.57 -4.31 -19.60
C ASP A 135 19.93 -3.90 -19.01
N ASP A 136 20.36 -2.65 -19.21
CA ASP A 136 21.53 -2.12 -18.54
C ASP A 136 21.14 -1.60 -17.14
N VAL A 137 21.97 -1.87 -16.12
CA VAL A 137 21.75 -1.35 -14.75
C VAL A 137 21.96 0.16 -14.73
N ILE A 138 21.00 0.90 -14.19
CA ILE A 138 21.04 2.36 -14.11
C ILE A 138 21.87 2.76 -12.89
N ASP A 139 22.87 3.64 -13.07
CA ASP A 139 23.64 4.29 -11.99
C ASP A 139 24.06 3.40 -10.82
N ASP A 140 24.46 2.16 -11.10
CA ASP A 140 24.83 1.16 -10.09
C ASP A 140 23.71 0.86 -9.06
N LEU A 141 22.44 1.11 -9.40
CA LEU A 141 21.24 0.79 -8.62
C LEU A 141 21.05 -0.73 -8.54
N SER A 142 21.86 -1.35 -7.69
CA SER A 142 21.95 -2.78 -7.49
C SER A 142 22.31 -3.10 -6.04
N THR A 143 21.58 -4.05 -5.44
CA THR A 143 21.92 -4.60 -4.13
C THR A 143 22.80 -5.84 -4.26
N PRO A 144 23.58 -6.22 -3.23
CA PRO A 144 24.32 -7.48 -3.25
C PRO A 144 23.39 -8.69 -3.10
N VAL A 145 23.70 -9.79 -3.78
CA VAL A 145 22.95 -11.05 -3.64
C VAL A 145 23.14 -11.63 -2.23
N THR A 146 22.04 -11.81 -1.48
CA THR A 146 22.05 -12.37 -0.12
C THR A 146 20.84 -13.28 0.12
N GLN A 147 20.96 -14.22 1.06
CA GLN A 147 19.85 -15.05 1.57
C GLN A 147 19.22 -14.44 2.84
N GLU A 148 19.92 -13.51 3.47
CA GLU A 148 19.54 -12.86 4.72
C GLU A 148 19.50 -11.35 4.43
N PRO A 149 18.32 -10.82 4.04
CA PRO A 149 18.17 -9.40 3.74
C PRO A 149 18.27 -8.53 5.00
N GLY A 150 18.47 -7.24 4.80
CA GLY A 150 18.56 -6.21 5.83
C GLY A 150 18.71 -4.83 5.17
N GLU A 151 19.18 -3.83 5.92
CA GLU A 151 19.26 -2.45 5.41
C GLU A 151 20.05 -2.29 4.10
N GLU A 152 21.05 -3.15 3.84
CA GLU A 152 21.84 -3.14 2.59
C GLU A 152 21.05 -3.63 1.35
N GLN A 153 19.82 -4.09 1.54
CA GLN A 153 18.92 -4.54 0.47
C GLN A 153 17.88 -3.49 0.06
N TRP A 154 18.08 -2.23 0.47
CA TRP A 154 17.27 -1.10 0.04
C TRP A 154 18.05 -0.22 -0.94
N LEU A 155 17.37 0.18 -2.02
CA LEU A 155 17.82 1.19 -2.97
C LEU A 155 16.99 2.45 -2.78
N GLU A 156 17.64 3.57 -2.53
CA GLU A 156 17.01 4.90 -2.59
C GLU A 156 17.41 5.55 -3.91
N PHE A 157 16.44 6.03 -4.67
CA PHE A 157 16.67 6.59 -6.01
C PHE A 157 15.60 7.61 -6.39
N GLU A 158 15.99 8.57 -7.21
CA GLU A 158 15.05 9.46 -7.91
C GLU A 158 14.56 8.76 -9.18
N ALA A 159 13.25 8.69 -9.37
CA ALA A 159 12.67 8.06 -10.55
C ALA A 159 12.96 8.88 -11.81
N THR A 160 13.48 8.22 -12.85
CA THR A 160 13.82 8.87 -14.13
C THR A 160 13.21 8.09 -15.29
N GLU A 161 12.94 8.77 -16.40
CA GLU A 161 12.36 8.18 -17.63
C GLU A 161 13.21 7.03 -18.23
N GLU A 162 14.45 6.85 -17.79
CA GLU A 162 15.30 5.74 -18.23
C GLU A 162 14.92 4.41 -17.57
N MET A 163 14.28 4.43 -16.39
CA MET A 163 13.92 3.25 -15.62
C MET A 163 12.78 2.46 -16.27
N ALA A 164 12.96 1.15 -16.39
CA ALA A 164 12.01 0.28 -17.09
C ALA A 164 11.66 -1.00 -16.32
N ALA A 165 12.53 -1.51 -15.44
CA ALA A 165 12.26 -2.73 -14.69
C ALA A 165 13.08 -2.82 -13.41
N TYR A 166 12.56 -3.58 -12.44
CA TYR A 166 13.31 -4.06 -11.28
C TYR A 166 13.48 -5.58 -11.36
N VAL A 167 14.69 -6.08 -11.14
CA VAL A 167 15.09 -7.45 -11.48
C VAL A 167 15.93 -8.10 -10.39
N CYS A 168 15.70 -9.40 -10.15
CA CYS A 168 16.64 -10.26 -9.44
C CYS A 168 17.53 -11.00 -10.43
N THR A 169 18.81 -10.67 -10.49
CA THR A 169 19.76 -11.25 -11.46
C THR A 169 19.86 -12.78 -11.45
N PRO A 170 19.97 -13.46 -10.29
CA PRO A 170 20.03 -14.92 -10.29
C PRO A 170 18.70 -15.59 -10.68
N HIS A 171 17.58 -14.85 -10.65
CA HIS A 171 16.22 -15.39 -10.82
C HIS A 171 15.39 -14.58 -11.84
N GLU A 172 16.02 -13.97 -12.84
CA GLU A 172 15.38 -13.02 -13.76
C GLU A 172 14.15 -13.58 -14.49
N SER A 173 14.11 -14.88 -14.74
CA SER A 173 12.97 -15.52 -15.41
C SER A 173 11.67 -15.50 -14.61
N THR A 174 11.74 -15.28 -13.30
CA THR A 174 10.59 -15.33 -12.38
C THR A 174 10.48 -14.07 -11.52
N MET A 175 11.57 -13.34 -11.32
CA MET A 175 11.65 -12.18 -10.42
C MET A 175 12.06 -10.94 -11.21
N ARG A 176 11.11 -10.44 -12.00
CA ARG A 176 11.19 -9.20 -12.77
C ARG A 176 9.81 -8.57 -12.77
N GLY A 177 9.71 -7.31 -12.36
CA GLY A 177 8.53 -6.48 -12.60
C GLY A 177 8.88 -5.24 -13.40
N ASP A 178 7.86 -4.64 -13.99
CA ASP A 178 7.99 -3.46 -14.85
C ASP A 178 7.97 -2.18 -14.02
N ILE A 179 8.65 -1.13 -14.51
CA ILE A 179 8.58 0.23 -13.96
C ILE A 179 7.97 1.11 -15.05
N VAL A 180 6.94 1.87 -14.69
CA VAL A 180 6.31 2.86 -15.56
C VAL A 180 6.57 4.23 -14.95
N ILE A 181 7.15 5.13 -15.75
CA ILE A 181 7.43 6.49 -15.32
C ILE A 181 6.29 7.40 -15.77
N GLU A 182 5.61 7.94 -14.78
CA GLU A 182 4.58 8.95 -14.95
C GLU A 182 5.27 10.31 -14.95
N THR A 183 5.03 11.09 -16.00
CA THR A 183 5.47 12.48 -16.02
C THR A 183 4.35 13.30 -15.43
N PRO A 184 4.60 14.07 -14.34
CA PRO A 184 3.66 15.10 -13.94
C PRO A 184 3.41 15.96 -15.18
N VAL A 185 2.17 16.01 -15.67
CA VAL A 185 1.83 16.93 -16.73
C VAL A 185 2.22 18.32 -16.25
N ASP A 186 3.12 18.97 -16.99
CA ASP A 186 3.61 20.31 -16.71
C ASP A 186 2.38 21.24 -16.62
N ARG A 187 1.89 21.43 -15.39
CA ARG A 187 0.79 22.33 -15.08
C ARG A 187 1.33 23.71 -15.36
N GLY A 188 1.11 24.17 -16.60
CA GLY A 188 1.50 25.48 -17.05
C GLY A 188 1.12 26.50 -15.99
N SER A 189 2.12 27.18 -15.47
CA SER A 189 1.98 28.22 -14.45
C SER A 189 1.20 29.39 -15.06
N ASP A 190 -0.14 29.29 -15.08
CA ASP A 190 -0.99 30.47 -15.08
C ASP A 190 -1.12 30.89 -13.62
N GLU A 191 -0.31 31.89 -13.25
CA GLU A 191 -0.34 32.58 -11.96
C GLU A 191 -1.77 33.05 -11.66
N SER A 192 -2.48 32.28 -10.84
CA SER A 192 -3.44 32.80 -9.89
C SER A 192 -3.06 32.23 -8.53
N ASP A 193 -2.56 33.12 -7.68
CA ASP A 193 -2.19 32.85 -6.30
C ASP A 193 -3.32 32.09 -5.57
N ASP A 194 -3.15 30.79 -5.39
CA ASP A 194 -3.75 30.04 -4.29
C ASP A 194 -2.77 28.94 -3.88
N GLU A 195 -1.98 29.25 -2.85
CA GLU A 195 -0.94 28.38 -2.33
C GLU A 195 -1.54 27.39 -1.33
N GLY A 196 -1.60 26.13 -1.75
CA GLY A 196 -1.85 24.98 -0.88
C GLY A 196 -1.51 23.72 -1.66
N SER A 197 -0.78 22.80 -1.01
CA SER A 197 -0.55 21.44 -1.51
C SER A 197 -1.84 20.88 -2.14
N ALA A 198 -1.76 20.37 -3.37
CA ALA A 198 -2.94 20.00 -4.17
C ALA A 198 -3.75 18.82 -3.57
N ALA A 199 -3.20 18.11 -2.58
CA ALA A 199 -3.92 17.09 -1.83
C ALA A 199 -4.85 17.74 -0.79
N GLY A 200 -6.15 17.47 -0.89
CA GLY A 200 -7.16 17.95 0.07
C GLY A 200 -7.74 19.33 -0.22
N GLN A 201 -7.66 19.81 -1.46
CA GLN A 201 -8.40 21.00 -1.87
C GLN A 201 -9.91 20.73 -1.77
N GLU A 202 -10.60 21.53 -0.96
CA GLU A 202 -12.06 21.43 -0.81
C GLU A 202 -12.78 22.02 -2.03
N VAL A 203 -13.63 21.22 -2.64
CA VAL A 203 -14.45 21.61 -3.80
C VAL A 203 -15.92 21.36 -3.49
N ARG A 204 -16.73 22.41 -3.52
CA ARG A 204 -18.19 22.27 -3.46
C ARG A 204 -18.72 21.82 -4.82
N ILE A 205 -19.44 20.71 -4.84
CA ILE A 205 -20.05 20.15 -6.04
C ILE A 205 -21.52 20.55 -6.11
N GLU A 206 -21.97 21.05 -7.27
CA GLU A 206 -23.38 21.40 -7.45
C GLU A 206 -24.27 20.14 -7.51
N PRO A 207 -25.46 20.12 -6.89
CA PRO A 207 -26.40 19.01 -7.00
C PRO A 207 -26.68 18.58 -8.44
N GLY A 208 -26.73 17.28 -8.68
CA GLY A 208 -26.93 16.67 -9.99
C GLY A 208 -25.71 16.68 -10.90
N THR A 209 -24.54 17.09 -10.40
CA THR A 209 -23.28 17.08 -11.15
C THR A 209 -22.71 15.67 -11.24
N ARG A 210 -22.13 15.39 -12.42
CA ARG A 210 -21.31 14.21 -12.68
C ARG A 210 -19.85 14.59 -12.56
N VAL A 211 -19.15 13.91 -11.67
CA VAL A 211 -17.70 14.01 -11.48
C VAL A 211 -17.04 12.83 -12.20
N GLU A 212 -16.04 13.13 -13.03
CA GLU A 212 -15.24 12.12 -13.73
C GLU A 212 -13.78 12.25 -13.32
N PHE A 213 -13.15 11.10 -13.07
CA PHE A 213 -11.73 10.97 -12.77
C PHE A 213 -10.96 10.24 -13.86
N ARG A 214 -9.65 10.49 -13.87
CA ARG A 214 -8.62 9.55 -14.32
C ARG A 214 -8.16 8.73 -13.11
N ALA A 215 -8.18 7.41 -13.25
CA ALA A 215 -7.69 6.45 -12.28
C ALA A 215 -6.18 6.24 -12.46
N GLN A 216 -5.38 6.59 -11.46
CA GLN A 216 -3.95 6.32 -11.40
C GLN A 216 -3.64 5.60 -10.10
N THR A 217 -2.68 4.69 -10.08
CA THR A 217 -2.33 3.88 -8.89
C THR A 217 -2.01 4.72 -7.63
N ILE A 218 -1.62 5.98 -7.80
CA ILE A 218 -1.28 6.89 -6.71
C ILE A 218 -2.33 7.97 -6.41
N GLU A 219 -3.31 8.20 -7.28
CA GLU A 219 -4.34 9.24 -7.07
C GLU A 219 -5.56 9.12 -8.00
N TRP A 220 -6.67 9.73 -7.58
CA TRP A 220 -7.74 10.15 -8.48
C TRP A 220 -7.44 11.56 -9.00
N GLU A 221 -7.28 11.73 -10.31
CA GLU A 221 -7.13 13.06 -10.91
C GLU A 221 -8.45 13.50 -11.56
N GLY A 222 -8.99 14.66 -11.15
CA GLY A 222 -10.25 15.17 -11.69
C GLY A 222 -10.18 15.55 -13.18
N ILE A 223 -11.23 15.22 -13.94
CA ILE A 223 -11.41 15.57 -15.35
C ILE A 223 -12.57 16.57 -15.52
N THR A 224 -13.71 16.30 -14.90
CA THR A 224 -14.89 17.19 -14.92
C THR A 224 -15.66 17.07 -13.61
N PRO A 225 -16.33 18.13 -13.13
CA PRO A 225 -16.42 19.50 -13.68
C PRO A 225 -15.08 20.25 -13.68
N ALA A 226 -15.02 21.40 -14.36
CA ALA A 226 -13.82 22.25 -14.40
C ALA A 226 -13.31 22.68 -13.00
N SER A 227 -14.16 22.61 -11.96
CA SER A 227 -13.76 22.88 -10.58
C SER A 227 -12.95 21.76 -9.92
N VAL A 228 -12.90 20.57 -10.51
CA VAL A 228 -12.06 19.45 -10.05
C VAL A 228 -10.93 19.12 -11.02
N GLU A 229 -10.89 19.74 -12.20
CA GLU A 229 -9.95 19.42 -13.27
C GLU A 229 -8.49 19.55 -12.82
N GLY A 230 -7.73 18.46 -12.95
CA GLY A 230 -6.31 18.38 -12.58
C GLY A 230 -6.02 18.31 -11.08
N LEU A 231 -7.06 18.31 -10.23
CA LEU A 231 -6.91 18.17 -8.79
C LEU A 231 -6.73 16.70 -8.39
N PRO A 232 -5.71 16.39 -7.58
CA PRO A 232 -5.50 15.06 -7.04
C PRO A 232 -6.33 14.87 -5.77
N ASN A 233 -7.12 13.79 -5.72
CA ASN A 233 -7.90 13.39 -4.54
C ASN A 233 -8.67 14.55 -3.86
N PRO A 234 -9.45 15.36 -4.60
CA PRO A 234 -10.13 16.53 -4.03
C PRO A 234 -11.10 16.18 -2.90
N THR A 235 -11.13 17.00 -1.85
CA THR A 235 -12.18 16.87 -0.82
C THR A 235 -13.49 17.41 -1.38
N PHE A 236 -14.54 16.60 -1.41
CA PHE A 236 -15.85 17.04 -1.87
C PHE A 236 -16.70 17.60 -0.74
N VAL A 237 -17.32 18.75 -1.00
CA VAL A 237 -18.38 19.31 -0.14
C VAL A 237 -19.71 19.13 -0.86
N LEU A 238 -20.57 18.29 -0.31
CA LEU A 238 -21.87 17.90 -0.87
C LEU A 238 -23.02 18.36 0.04
N GLU A 239 -24.16 18.68 -0.56
CA GLU A 239 -25.41 18.99 0.16
C GLU A 239 -26.18 17.69 0.51
N ASP A 240 -26.57 17.54 1.78
CA ASP A 240 -27.34 16.42 2.32
C ASP A 240 -28.68 16.22 1.57
N GLY A 241 -28.97 14.98 1.19
CA GLY A 241 -30.19 14.59 0.48
C GLY A 241 -30.21 14.94 -1.01
N GLU A 242 -29.15 15.53 -1.55
CA GLU A 242 -29.04 15.83 -2.99
C GLU A 242 -28.35 14.69 -3.76
N SER A 243 -28.66 14.54 -5.04
CA SER A 243 -28.13 13.45 -5.88
C SER A 243 -26.87 13.87 -6.64
N TYR A 244 -25.90 12.94 -6.76
CA TYR A 244 -24.65 13.13 -7.47
C TYR A 244 -24.28 11.89 -8.30
N GLU A 245 -23.38 12.07 -9.26
CA GLU A 245 -22.77 10.96 -10.00
C GLU A 245 -21.25 11.05 -9.91
N LEU A 246 -20.59 9.94 -9.58
CA LEU A 246 -19.14 9.84 -9.43
C LEU A 246 -18.63 8.63 -10.20
N GLY A 247 -17.58 8.81 -11.00
CA GLY A 247 -17.00 7.72 -11.76
C GLY A 247 -15.65 8.08 -12.36
N TRP A 248 -15.13 7.15 -13.17
CA TRP A 248 -13.88 7.34 -13.90
C TRP A 248 -14.03 6.90 -15.36
N THR A 249 -13.26 7.54 -16.25
CA THR A 249 -13.34 7.33 -17.71
C THR A 249 -12.00 6.97 -18.33
N GLU A 250 -10.91 7.19 -17.61
CA GLU A 250 -9.53 6.93 -18.06
C GLU A 250 -8.80 6.18 -16.95
N GLY A 251 -8.06 5.11 -17.27
CA GLY A 251 -7.28 4.33 -16.31
C GLY A 251 -5.85 4.06 -16.80
N ASP A 252 -4.96 3.75 -15.85
CA ASP A 252 -3.53 3.44 -16.07
C ASP A 252 -3.24 1.98 -16.48
N GLY A 253 -4.28 1.16 -16.65
CA GLY A 253 -4.17 -0.27 -16.96
C GLY A 253 -3.99 -1.18 -15.75
N THR A 254 -3.93 -0.62 -14.53
CA THR A 254 -4.05 -1.35 -13.26
C THR A 254 -5.53 -1.56 -12.91
N VAL A 255 -5.82 -2.47 -11.96
CA VAL A 255 -7.19 -2.75 -11.53
C VAL A 255 -7.70 -1.62 -10.63
N HIS A 256 -8.82 -0.99 -11.01
CA HIS A 256 -9.47 0.07 -10.24
C HIS A 256 -10.97 -0.17 -10.06
N ASN A 257 -11.50 0.38 -8.96
CA ASN A 257 -12.92 0.62 -8.74
C ASN A 257 -13.09 1.93 -7.95
N ILE A 258 -14.31 2.41 -7.80
CA ILE A 258 -14.66 3.48 -6.86
C ILE A 258 -15.64 2.93 -5.84
N GLU A 259 -15.36 3.15 -4.56
CA GLU A 259 -16.25 2.88 -3.45
C GLU A 259 -16.52 4.15 -2.65
N ILE A 260 -17.76 4.31 -2.17
CA ILE A 260 -18.13 5.35 -1.19
C ILE A 260 -18.23 4.68 0.17
N ARG A 261 -17.47 5.18 1.14
CA ARG A 261 -17.28 4.55 2.46
C ARG A 261 -17.63 5.50 3.60
N ASN A 262 -18.01 4.92 4.74
CA ASN A 262 -18.26 5.65 5.99
C ASN A 262 -16.97 5.80 6.82
N ASP A 263 -17.08 6.47 7.97
CA ASP A 263 -15.97 6.69 8.91
C ASP A 263 -15.36 5.38 9.47
N ASP A 264 -16.15 4.29 9.49
CA ASP A 264 -15.70 2.95 9.91
C ASP A 264 -15.07 2.16 8.75
N ASN A 265 -14.84 2.80 7.60
CA ASN A 265 -14.31 2.23 6.36
C ASN A 265 -15.20 1.12 5.75
N GLU A 266 -16.50 1.15 6.00
CA GLU A 266 -17.48 0.25 5.40
C GLU A 266 -18.12 0.91 4.16
N VAL A 267 -18.37 0.12 3.11
CA VAL A 267 -19.03 0.64 1.89
C VAL A 267 -20.48 1.00 2.21
N VAL A 268 -20.83 2.28 2.00
CA VAL A 268 -22.17 2.82 2.23
C VAL A 268 -23.12 2.25 1.18
N ASP A 269 -24.20 1.59 1.60
CA ASP A 269 -25.27 1.08 0.73
C ASP A 269 -24.82 0.25 -0.49
N GLY A 270 -23.62 -0.34 -0.44
CA GLY A 270 -23.05 -1.07 -1.57
C GLY A 270 -22.67 -0.19 -2.76
N LEU A 271 -22.40 1.10 -2.52
CA LEU A 271 -21.89 2.07 -3.49
C LEU A 271 -20.45 1.72 -3.88
N SER A 272 -20.32 0.77 -4.80
CA SER A 272 -19.04 0.27 -5.34
C SER A 272 -19.18 -0.05 -6.81
N THR A 273 -18.20 0.35 -7.63
CA THR A 273 -18.12 -0.07 -9.04
C THR A 273 -17.39 -1.40 -9.19
N GLU A 274 -17.46 -2.02 -10.37
CA GLU A 274 -16.74 -3.28 -10.62
C GLU A 274 -15.24 -3.05 -10.76
N LEU A 275 -14.42 -3.85 -10.07
CA LEU A 275 -12.97 -3.88 -10.29
C LEU A 275 -12.66 -4.25 -11.75
N THR A 276 -11.98 -3.36 -12.45
CA THR A 276 -11.56 -3.58 -13.84
C THR A 276 -10.22 -2.92 -14.11
N SER A 277 -9.47 -3.48 -15.08
CA SER A 277 -8.20 -2.91 -15.57
C SER A 277 -8.35 -2.28 -16.96
N GLU A 278 -9.58 -1.92 -17.33
CA GLU A 278 -9.87 -1.27 -18.61
C GLU A 278 -9.36 0.18 -18.60
N GLU A 279 -8.60 0.57 -19.61
CA GLU A 279 -8.04 1.93 -19.73
C GLU A 279 -9.09 2.99 -20.09
N GLU A 280 -10.22 2.59 -20.69
CA GLU A 280 -11.32 3.49 -21.09
C GLU A 280 -12.69 2.83 -20.80
N PRO A 281 -13.09 2.65 -19.53
CA PRO A 281 -14.38 2.04 -19.19
C PRO A 281 -15.55 2.99 -19.49
N SER A 282 -16.73 2.41 -19.71
CA SER A 282 -17.95 3.19 -20.01
C SER A 282 -19.04 3.12 -18.93
N ASP A 283 -18.88 2.21 -17.98
CA ASP A 283 -19.88 1.77 -17.00
C ASP A 283 -19.39 1.89 -15.55
N GLN A 284 -18.26 2.56 -15.33
CA GLN A 284 -17.64 2.77 -14.01
C GLN A 284 -18.16 4.03 -13.32
N PHE A 285 -19.47 4.07 -13.08
CA PHE A 285 -20.18 5.21 -12.48
C PHE A 285 -21.13 4.79 -11.38
N LEU A 286 -21.13 5.55 -10.28
CA LEU A 286 -22.07 5.48 -9.18
C LEU A 286 -23.01 6.68 -9.23
N THR A 287 -24.31 6.44 -9.09
CA THR A 287 -25.28 7.49 -8.77
C THR A 287 -25.72 7.29 -7.33
N PHE A 288 -25.63 8.33 -6.52
CA PHE A 288 -25.94 8.26 -5.10
C PHE A 288 -26.63 9.54 -4.61
N GLU A 289 -27.30 9.43 -3.47
CA GLU A 289 -27.83 10.56 -2.71
C GLU A 289 -26.89 10.82 -1.53
N ALA A 290 -26.39 12.03 -1.39
CA ALA A 290 -25.44 12.37 -0.34
C ALA A 290 -26.11 12.26 1.04
N SER A 291 -25.46 11.58 1.98
CA SER A 291 -25.95 11.42 3.34
C SER A 291 -24.80 11.53 4.33
N ALA A 292 -25.11 11.90 5.58
CA ALA A 292 -24.14 12.02 6.68
C ALA A 292 -23.35 10.74 6.99
N GLU A 293 -23.70 9.59 6.41
CA GLU A 293 -22.95 8.34 6.54
C GLU A 293 -21.71 8.31 5.62
N MET A 294 -21.62 9.18 4.61
CA MET A 294 -20.52 9.19 3.64
C MET A 294 -19.35 10.02 4.15
N ALA A 295 -18.15 9.43 4.12
CA ALA A 295 -16.93 10.05 4.62
C ALA A 295 -15.81 10.11 3.56
N VAL A 296 -15.70 9.10 2.69
CA VAL A 296 -14.58 8.98 1.73
C VAL A 296 -15.07 8.34 0.43
N TYR A 297 -14.50 8.76 -0.70
CA TYR A 297 -14.48 7.96 -1.93
C TYR A 297 -13.07 7.37 -2.11
N ALA A 298 -12.97 6.08 -2.42
CA ALA A 298 -11.68 5.40 -2.51
C ALA A 298 -11.65 4.28 -3.56
N CYS A 299 -10.45 3.93 -4.03
CA CYS A 299 -10.21 2.70 -4.78
C CYS A 299 -9.91 1.56 -3.81
N GLU A 300 -10.61 0.42 -3.87
CA GLU A 300 -10.42 -0.71 -2.93
C GLU A 300 -8.97 -1.21 -2.88
N PRO A 301 -8.32 -1.56 -4.02
CA PRO A 301 -6.94 -2.00 -3.99
C PRO A 301 -5.98 -0.89 -3.57
N HIS A 302 -6.31 0.39 -3.82
CA HIS A 302 -5.39 1.53 -3.62
C HIS A 302 -5.84 2.53 -2.54
N GLN A 303 -6.52 2.07 -1.48
CA GLN A 303 -7.16 2.95 -0.49
C GLN A 303 -6.22 3.98 0.16
N ASN A 304 -4.94 3.67 0.31
CA ASN A 304 -4.00 4.58 0.97
C ASN A 304 -3.61 5.80 0.13
N THR A 305 -3.76 5.72 -1.19
CA THR A 305 -3.27 6.73 -2.14
C THR A 305 -4.41 7.29 -2.98
N MET A 306 -5.33 6.45 -3.41
CA MET A 306 -6.51 6.82 -4.20
C MET A 306 -7.74 7.00 -3.31
N GLN A 307 -7.73 8.00 -2.44
CA GLN A 307 -8.88 8.37 -1.63
C GLN A 307 -9.03 9.88 -1.49
N GLY A 308 -10.28 10.37 -1.51
CA GLY A 308 -10.60 11.76 -1.17
C GLY A 308 -11.74 11.84 -0.15
N GLU A 309 -11.72 12.88 0.68
CA GLU A 309 -12.73 13.10 1.71
C GLU A 309 -14.06 13.55 1.11
N ILE A 310 -15.16 13.17 1.74
CA ILE A 310 -16.52 13.66 1.48
C ILE A 310 -17.00 14.36 2.75
N ARG A 311 -17.40 15.62 2.61
CA ARG A 311 -18.00 16.42 3.68
C ARG A 311 -19.44 16.74 3.30
N ILE A 312 -20.34 16.45 4.23
CA ILE A 312 -21.78 16.65 4.04
C ILE A 312 -22.22 17.91 4.78
N GLU A 313 -22.79 18.85 4.04
CA GLU A 313 -23.39 20.06 4.59
C GLU A 313 -24.93 19.97 4.59
N GLY A 314 -25.56 20.66 5.54
CA GLY A 314 -27.02 20.70 5.63
C GLY A 314 -27.67 19.51 6.35
N ALA A 315 -26.88 18.49 6.73
CA ALA A 315 -27.33 17.41 7.58
C ALA A 315 -27.91 17.96 8.90
N THR A 316 -29.18 17.68 9.16
CA THR A 316 -29.79 18.03 10.44
C THR A 316 -29.34 16.97 11.46
N PRO A 317 -28.75 17.33 12.61
CA PRO A 317 -28.34 16.32 13.59
C PRO A 317 -29.58 15.52 14.05
N GLU A 318 -29.53 14.20 13.86
CA GLU A 318 -30.55 13.26 14.38
C GLU A 318 -30.52 13.14 15.92
#